data_AF-A0A945VY03-F1
#
_entry.id   AF-A0A945VY03-F1
#
_cell.length_a   1.000
_cell.length_b   1.000
_cell.length_c   1.000
_cell.angle_alpha   90.00
_cell.angle_beta   90.00
_cell.angle_gamma   90.00
#
_symmetry.space_group_name_H-M   'P 1'
#
loop_
_entity.id
_entity.type
_entity.pdbx_description
1 polymer ?
#
loop_
_entity_poly.entity_id
_entity_poly.type
_entity_poly.pdbx_seq_one_letter_code
_entity_poly.pdbx_strand_id
1 'polypeptide(L)'
;YFYAMQSLLFGFTYLWVAINSIWKLEDDGLGWYCMLVTVVAVPTAFTALPDTGMLVLWLMWASLWFMFFLLLSLRIKIAKATGYWTIVNAIVTGVAGYTILIKVWPWL
;
A
#
# COMPACT_ATOMS: atom_id res chain seq x y z
N TYR A 1 -15.71 -11.38 -5.36
CA TYR A 1 -14.36 -11.95 -5.62
C TYR A 1 -13.29 -10.89 -5.81
N PHE A 2 -13.47 -9.92 -6.71
CA PHE A 2 -12.47 -8.87 -7.00
C PHE A 2 -11.99 -8.07 -5.77
N TYR A 3 -12.92 -7.59 -4.93
CA TYR A 3 -12.57 -6.82 -3.73
C TYR A 3 -11.82 -7.62 -2.65
N ALA A 4 -12.03 -8.94 -2.58
CA ALA A 4 -11.33 -9.79 -1.61
C ALA A 4 -9.86 -9.99 -2.00
N MET A 5 -9.54 -10.05 -3.30
CA MET A 5 -8.16 -10.12 -3.77
C MET A 5 -7.37 -8.87 -3.35
N GLN A 6 -7.98 -7.68 -3.48
CA GLN A 6 -7.37 -6.40 -3.15
C GLN A 6 -7.02 -6.29 -1.66
N SER A 7 -7.95 -6.66 -0.76
CA SER A 7 -7.68 -6.63 0.67
C SER A 7 -6.66 -7.67 1.11
N LEU A 8 -6.66 -8.85 0.49
CA LEU A 8 -5.69 -9.91 0.77
C LEU A 8 -4.27 -9.53 0.33
N LEU A 9 -4.08 -8.82 -0.80
CA LEU A 9 -2.77 -8.34 -1.23
C LEU A 9 -2.06 -7.52 -0.13
N PHE A 10 -2.80 -6.57 0.45
CA PHE A 10 -2.29 -5.76 1.55
C PHE A 10 -2.15 -6.58 2.84
N GLY A 11 -3.14 -7.41 3.16
CA GLY A 11 -3.13 -8.28 4.34
C GLY A 11 -1.91 -9.22 4.39
N PHE A 12 -1.57 -9.85 3.27
CA PHE A 12 -0.38 -10.69 3.14
C PHE A 12 0.92 -9.90 3.32
N THR A 13 0.97 -8.64 2.87
CA THR A 13 2.15 -7.78 3.12
C THR A 13 2.41 -7.67 4.63
N TYR A 14 1.38 -7.35 5.42
CA TYR A 14 1.53 -7.19 6.88
C TYR A 14 1.79 -8.51 7.60
N LEU A 15 1.14 -9.59 7.17
CA LEU A 15 1.39 -10.92 7.73
C LEU A 15 2.84 -11.36 7.49
N TRP A 16 3.36 -11.12 6.28
CA TRP A 16 4.74 -11.43 5.92
C TRP A 16 5.73 -10.58 6.74
N VAL A 17 5.49 -9.27 6.88
CA VAL A 17 6.28 -8.40 7.76
C VAL A 17 6.31 -8.94 9.20
N ALA A 18 5.17 -9.35 9.75
CA ALA A 18 5.09 -9.91 11.10
C ALA A 18 5.90 -11.22 11.22
N ILE A 19 5.76 -12.12 10.25
CA ILE A 19 6.52 -13.38 10.16
C ILE A 19 8.03 -13.11 10.12
N ASN A 20 8.47 -12.24 9.21
CA ASN A 20 9.89 -11.86 9.08
C ASN A 20 10.42 -11.22 10.36
N SER A 21 9.63 -10.38 11.01
CA SER A 21 10.01 -9.73 12.27
C SER A 21 10.13 -10.71 13.44
N ILE A 22 9.24 -11.69 13.55
CA ILE A 22 9.25 -12.68 14.65
C ILE A 22 10.44 -13.64 14.50
N TRP A 23 10.70 -14.11 13.27
CA TRP A 23 11.73 -15.10 13.00
C TRP A 23 13.05 -14.54 12.45
N LYS A 24 13.16 -13.20 12.34
CA LYS A 24 14.34 -12.49 11.82
C LYS A 24 14.80 -13.01 10.44
N LEU A 25 13.83 -13.19 9.55
CA LEU A 25 14.08 -13.65 8.18
C LEU A 25 14.51 -12.49 7.27
N GLU A 26 15.04 -12.82 6.10
CA GLU A 26 15.40 -11.82 5.09
C GLU A 26 14.16 -11.21 4.41
N ASP A 27 14.23 -9.92 4.14
CA ASP A 27 13.11 -9.16 3.56
C ASP A 27 13.11 -9.08 2.03
N ASP A 28 14.06 -9.73 1.33
CA ASP A 28 14.15 -9.64 -0.13
C ASP A 28 12.89 -10.21 -0.81
N GLY A 29 12.39 -11.35 -0.34
CA GLY A 29 11.14 -11.94 -0.82
C GLY A 29 9.92 -11.03 -0.62
N LEU A 30 9.86 -10.33 0.51
CA LEU A 30 8.83 -9.33 0.79
C LEU A 30 8.95 -8.14 -0.17
N GLY A 31 10.16 -7.70 -0.50
CA GLY A 31 10.41 -6.65 -1.49
C GLY A 31 9.84 -7.01 -2.86
N TRP A 32 10.12 -8.20 -3.38
CA TRP A 32 9.55 -8.69 -4.65
C TRP A 32 8.02 -8.82 -4.60
N TYR A 33 7.46 -9.25 -3.47
CA TYR A 33 6.02 -9.25 -3.27
C TYR A 33 5.42 -7.84 -3.38
N CYS A 34 6.09 -6.82 -2.82
CA CYS A 34 5.65 -5.43 -2.93
C CYS A 34 5.67 -4.91 -4.38
N MET A 35 6.57 -5.41 -5.23
CA MET A 35 6.54 -5.11 -6.67
C MET A 35 5.26 -5.64 -7.33
N LEU A 36 4.87 -6.88 -7.00
CA LEU A 36 3.61 -7.46 -7.50
C LEU A 36 2.41 -6.64 -7.04
N VAL A 37 2.36 -6.24 -5.77
CA VAL A 37 1.29 -5.37 -5.26
C VAL A 37 1.24 -4.06 -6.04
N THR A 38 2.39 -3.44 -6.34
CA THR A 38 2.48 -2.21 -7.14
C THR A 38 1.88 -2.41 -8.53
N VAL A 39 2.28 -3.48 -9.23
CA VAL A 39 1.82 -3.78 -10.60
C VAL A 39 0.32 -4.03 -10.67
N VAL A 40 -0.28 -4.61 -9.62
CA VAL A 40 -1.74 -4.80 -9.53
C VAL A 40 -2.46 -3.53 -9.11
N ALA A 41 -1.88 -2.74 -8.19
CA ALA A 41 -2.48 -1.54 -7.64
C ALA A 41 -2.65 -0.42 -8.68
N VAL A 42 -1.66 -0.22 -9.57
CA VAL A 42 -1.71 0.81 -10.62
C VAL A 42 -2.93 0.68 -11.55
N PRO A 43 -3.17 -0.47 -12.23
CA PRO A 43 -4.36 -0.61 -13.06
C PRO A 43 -5.65 -0.61 -12.23
N THR A 44 -5.62 -1.14 -11.00
CA THR A 44 -6.77 -1.09 -10.08
C THR A 44 -7.18 0.35 -9.78
N ALA A 45 -6.23 1.29 -9.68
CA ALA A 45 -6.54 2.70 -9.47
C ALA A 45 -7.48 3.27 -10.55
N PHE A 46 -7.29 2.89 -11.82
CA PHE A 46 -8.10 3.37 -12.92
C PHE A 46 -9.49 2.73 -12.96
N THR A 47 -9.66 1.54 -12.37
CA THR A 47 -10.98 0.91 -12.20
C THR A 47 -11.86 1.62 -11.18
N ALA A 48 -11.28 2.52 -10.37
CA ALA A 48 -12.02 3.29 -9.38
C ALA A 48 -12.79 4.49 -9.98
N LEU A 49 -12.55 4.85 -11.24
CA LEU A 49 -13.24 5.98 -11.87
C LEU A 49 -14.77 5.75 -11.92
N PRO A 50 -15.58 6.81 -11.69
CA PRO A 50 -15.20 8.23 -11.58
C PRO A 50 -14.75 8.68 -10.17
N ASP A 51 -14.64 7.78 -9.19
CA ASP A 51 -14.20 8.12 -7.84
C ASP A 51 -12.70 8.48 -7.83
N THR A 52 -12.46 9.79 -7.92
CA THR A 52 -11.10 10.34 -7.99
C THR A 52 -10.37 10.19 -6.65
N GLY A 53 -11.09 10.18 -5.52
CA GLY A 53 -10.49 9.97 -4.20
C GLY A 53 -9.92 8.56 -4.07
N MET A 54 -10.69 7.56 -4.50
CA MET A 54 -10.25 6.17 -4.47
C MET A 54 -9.13 5.90 -5.48
N LEU A 55 -9.16 6.54 -6.66
CA LEU A 55 -8.05 6.50 -7.62
C LEU A 55 -6.75 7.00 -6.99
N VAL A 56 -6.80 8.16 -6.32
CA VAL A 56 -5.62 8.75 -5.67
C VAL A 56 -5.10 7.84 -4.55
N LEU A 57 -5.98 7.28 -3.72
CA LEU A 57 -5.58 6.33 -2.68
C LEU A 57 -4.87 5.11 -3.25
N TRP A 58 -5.40 4.51 -4.32
CA TRP A 58 -4.76 3.37 -4.98
C TRP A 58 -3.37 3.70 -5.53
N LEU A 59 -3.18 4.90 -6.09
CA LEU A 59 -1.87 5.34 -6.56
C LEU A 59 -0.90 5.65 -5.40
N MET A 60 -1.40 6.25 -4.32
CA MET A 60 -0.62 6.47 -3.10
C MET A 60 -0.13 5.15 -2.52
N TRP A 61 -1.01 4.17 -2.41
CA TRP A 61 -0.65 2.82 -2.04
C TRP A 61 0.38 2.27 -3.02
N ALA A 62 0.09 2.16 -4.32
CA ALA A 62 1.03 1.64 -5.31
C ALA A 62 2.45 2.24 -5.18
N SER A 63 2.55 3.56 -4.98
CA SER A 63 3.84 4.23 -4.79
C SER A 63 4.58 3.82 -3.50
N LEU A 64 3.86 3.58 -2.40
CA LEU A 64 4.44 3.13 -1.13
C LEU A 64 4.96 1.69 -1.24
N TRP A 65 4.17 0.77 -1.81
CA TRP A 65 4.63 -0.60 -2.05
C TRP A 65 5.83 -0.63 -3.01
N PHE A 66 5.87 0.26 -4.01
CA PHE A 66 7.05 0.40 -4.87
C PHE A 66 8.29 0.85 -4.08
N MET A 67 8.16 1.83 -3.19
CA MET A 67 9.25 2.24 -2.31
C MET A 67 9.76 1.09 -1.42
N PHE A 68 8.87 0.20 -0.94
CA PHE A 68 9.28 -1.00 -0.21
C PHE A 68 10.05 -1.99 -1.09
N PHE A 69 9.66 -2.20 -2.34
CA PHE A 69 10.44 -3.00 -3.29
C PHE A 69 11.86 -2.44 -3.46
N LEU A 70 11.98 -1.12 -3.71
CA LEU A 70 13.28 -0.46 -3.86
C LEU A 70 14.15 -0.58 -2.60
N LEU A 71 13.53 -0.43 -1.42
CA LEU A 71 14.21 -0.49 -0.14
C LEU A 71 14.67 -1.91 0.24
N LEU A 72 13.77 -2.89 0.12
CA LEU A 72 13.98 -4.24 0.65
C LEU A 72 14.70 -5.15 -0.35
N SER A 73 14.33 -5.09 -1.63
CA SER A 73 14.89 -5.97 -2.66
C SER A 73 16.10 -5.34 -3.35
N LEU A 74 15.94 -4.12 -3.85
CA LEU A 74 17.07 -3.41 -4.51
C LEU A 74 18.05 -2.77 -3.52
N ARG A 75 17.77 -2.87 -2.21
CA ARG A 75 18.63 -2.35 -1.12
C ARG A 75 18.99 -0.86 -1.29
N ILE A 76 18.11 -0.09 -1.91
CA ILE A 76 18.29 1.35 -2.11
C ILE A 76 18.08 2.05 -0.76
N LYS A 77 19.00 2.94 -0.39
CA LYS A 77 19.04 3.62 0.92
C LYS A 77 18.01 4.76 1.03
N ILE A 78 16.73 4.45 0.87
CA ILE A 78 15.60 5.41 0.94
C ILE A 78 14.75 5.27 2.21
N ALA A 79 15.22 4.53 3.22
CA ALA A 79 14.43 4.19 4.42
C ALA A 79 13.75 5.40 5.10
N LYS A 80 14.43 6.55 5.22
CA LYS A 80 13.84 7.76 5.79
C LYS A 80 12.70 8.31 4.93
N ALA A 81 12.92 8.41 3.62
CA ALA A 81 11.92 8.89 2.68
C ALA A 81 10.70 7.96 2.64
N THR A 82 10.93 6.65 2.58
CA THR A 82 9.88 5.63 2.67
C THR A 82 9.11 5.76 3.98
N GLY A 83 9.79 5.94 5.12
CA GLY A 83 9.16 6.13 6.42
C GLY A 83 8.25 7.35 6.49
N TYR A 84 8.71 8.52 6.00
CA TYR A 84 7.87 9.71 5.91
C TYR A 84 6.65 9.48 5.01
N TRP A 85 6.86 8.82 3.86
CA TRP A 85 5.77 8.51 2.94
C TRP A 85 4.75 7.54 3.52
N THR A 86 5.19 6.56 4.32
CA THR A 86 4.31 5.66 5.09
C THR A 86 3.43 6.46 6.05
N ILE A 87 4.00 7.42 6.78
CA ILE A 87 3.23 8.25 7.73
C ILE A 87 2.19 9.08 6.99
N VAL A 88 2.55 9.72 5.87
CA VAL A 88 1.62 10.48 5.04
C VAL A 88 0.48 9.58 4.54
N ASN A 89 0.80 8.39 4.03
CA ASN A 89 -0.19 7.41 3.58
C ASN A 89 -1.13 7.00 4.73
N ALA A 90 -0.60 6.75 5.93
CA ALA A 90 -1.39 6.35 7.08
C ALA A 90 -2.39 7.43 7.49
N ILE A 91 -1.97 8.69 7.54
CA ILE A 91 -2.85 9.82 7.88
C ILE A 91 -3.93 10.00 6.82
N VAL A 92 -3.55 10.09 5.55
CA VAL A 92 -4.50 10.32 4.44
C VAL A 92 -5.50 9.16 4.33
N THR A 93 -5.02 7.92 4.40
CA THR A 93 -5.88 6.72 4.36
C THR A 93 -6.79 6.64 5.59
N GLY A 94 -6.29 7.03 6.77
CA GLY A 94 -7.09 7.06 8.00
C GLY A 94 -8.23 8.08 7.94
N VAL A 95 -7.94 9.30 7.46
CA VAL A 95 -8.95 10.34 7.22
C VAL A 95 -9.96 9.87 6.18
N ALA A 96 -9.50 9.28 5.07
CA ALA A 96 -10.37 8.72 4.06
C ALA A 96 -11.32 7.65 4.64
N GLY A 97 -10.79 6.69 5.40
CA GLY A 97 -11.59 5.67 6.07
C GLY A 97 -12.64 6.26 7.02
N TYR A 98 -12.29 7.32 7.76
CA TYR A 98 -13.25 8.04 8.60
C TYR A 98 -14.34 8.72 7.77
N THR A 99 -14.00 9.43 6.69
CA THR A 99 -14.99 10.08 5.81
C THR A 99 -15.95 9.08 5.16
N ILE A 100 -15.47 7.88 4.81
CA ILE A 100 -16.32 6.77 4.34
C ILE A 100 -17.28 6.33 5.45
N LEU A 101 -16.81 6.20 6.69
CA LEU A 101 -17.63 5.79 7.84
C LEU A 101 -18.79 6.77 8.09
N ILE A 102 -18.53 8.07 8.02
CA ILE A 102 -19.56 9.11 8.22
C ILE A 102 -20.43 9.35 6.97
N LYS A 103 -20.20 8.61 5.87
CA LYS A 103 -20.89 8.72 4.57
C LYS A 103 -20.70 10.06 3.86
N VAL A 104 -19.53 10.66 4.03
CA VAL A 104 -19.16 11.95 3.46
C VAL A 104 -17.95 11.79 2.53
N TRP A 105 -17.98 10.72 1.72
CA TRP A 105 -16.92 10.36 0.79
C TRP A 105 -17.30 10.75 -0.65
N PRO A 106 -16.37 11.20 -1.51
CA PRO A 106 -14.96 11.49 -1.28
C PRO A 106 -14.68 12.92 -0.79
N TRP A 107 -15.73 13.69 -0.52
CA TRP A 107 -15.68 15.10 -0.13
C TRP A 107 -16.70 15.33 0.97
N LEU A 108 -16.34 16.21 1.91
CA LEU A 108 -17.31 16.94 2.75
C LEU A 108 -18.51 17.41 1.93
#